data_AF-A0A957WVW0-F1
#
_entry.id   AF-A0A957WVW0-F1
#
_cell.length_a   1.000
_cell.length_b   1.000
_cell.length_c   1.000
_cell.angle_alpha   90.00
_cell.angle_beta   90.00
_cell.angle_gamma   90.00
#
_symmetry.space_group_name_H-M   'P 1'
#
loop_
_entity.id
_entity.type
_entity.pdbx_description
1 polymer ?
#
loop_
_entity_poly.entity_id
_entity_poly.type
_entity_poly.pdbx_seq_one_letter_code
_entity_poly.pdbx_strand_id
1 'polypeptide(L)'
;AHHVDVSFGDVTVRPLADITSTITTATDNNGVVLVEPKKDSYAYGEPVEILATGNSGFAFNEWHGDIQGTENPLTLLVTEDISLTASFVVPEPSVVTPTVQGDGSIIVSPAKDKYEFDERVTLTAVPQNGSVFTGWSGAFSGQSNPMSLKIRNDLAVTASFAQGVAAPISDDFRSCKLSNIWTTKDPKGDSIFTMTGEQLRIEVPANSDHDLFENKNFAPRILQNVPNGDFIIEVRFESKVAARFQTQGIIVEQDDNNFMRMEFFHDGVDTHVFAAYMLNGELTANKNKIIIVPADGDLYMRVGRSGNTWTQDYSFDGATWVNNANFDHTITVARAGVYGGNADPSVGDPDTSPAYTAIV
;
A
#
# COMPACT_ATOMS: atom_id res chain seq x y z
N ALA A 1 -81.97 -7.80 67.75
CA ALA A 1 -80.98 -7.44 66.72
C ALA A 1 -79.61 -7.84 67.26
N HIS A 2 -78.99 -8.88 66.72
CA HIS A 2 -77.63 -9.25 67.08
C HIS A 2 -76.68 -8.47 66.18
N HIS A 3 -76.04 -7.44 66.73
CA HIS A 3 -74.91 -6.78 66.10
C HIS A 3 -73.70 -7.69 66.31
N VAL A 4 -73.09 -8.15 65.24
CA VAL A 4 -71.78 -8.82 65.28
C VAL A 4 -70.79 -7.80 64.76
N ASP A 5 -69.99 -7.24 65.67
CA ASP A 5 -68.82 -6.45 65.29
C ASP A 5 -67.70 -7.43 64.92
N VAL A 6 -67.33 -7.47 63.65
CA VAL A 6 -66.10 -8.11 63.20
C VAL A 6 -65.08 -7.01 62.98
N SER A 7 -64.10 -6.89 63.88
CA SER A 7 -62.92 -6.06 63.63
C SER A 7 -61.97 -6.83 62.72
N PHE A 8 -61.75 -6.33 61.50
CA PHE A 8 -60.52 -6.67 60.79
C PHE A 8 -59.40 -5.92 61.51
N GLY A 9 -58.39 -6.64 62.01
CA GLY A 9 -57.18 -6.01 62.53
C GLY A 9 -56.56 -5.10 61.47
N ASP A 10 -55.83 -4.09 61.88
CA ASP A 10 -55.28 -3.06 60.99
C ASP A 10 -54.57 -3.69 59.78
N VAL A 11 -55.18 -3.58 58.60
CA VAL A 11 -54.54 -3.95 57.33
C VAL A 11 -53.71 -2.77 56.90
N THR A 12 -52.40 -2.85 57.11
CA THR A 12 -51.48 -1.83 56.60
C THR A 12 -51.21 -2.09 55.12
N VAL A 13 -51.82 -1.30 54.24
CA VAL A 13 -51.46 -1.27 52.81
C VAL A 13 -50.35 -0.24 52.65
N ARG A 14 -49.14 -0.68 52.29
CA ARG A 14 -48.06 0.22 51.88
C ARG A 14 -48.08 0.35 50.36
N PRO A 15 -48.25 1.55 49.79
CA PRO A 15 -48.05 1.76 48.37
C PRO A 15 -46.66 1.25 47.97
N LEU A 16 -46.56 0.52 46.85
CA LEU A 16 -45.27 0.06 46.31
C LEU A 16 -44.30 1.22 46.07
N ALA A 17 -44.82 2.42 45.78
CA ALA A 17 -44.05 3.64 45.60
C ALA A 17 -43.32 4.12 46.88
N ASP A 18 -43.76 3.68 48.06
CA ASP A 18 -43.15 4.02 49.35
C ASP A 18 -42.13 2.96 49.82
N ILE A 19 -41.97 1.88 49.05
CA ILE A 19 -40.94 0.87 49.31
C ILE A 19 -39.66 1.31 48.61
N THR A 20 -38.62 1.47 49.42
CA THR A 20 -37.27 1.73 48.94
C THR A 20 -36.35 0.61 49.38
N SER A 21 -35.47 0.17 48.48
CA SER A 21 -34.51 -0.90 48.72
C SER A 21 -33.09 -0.42 48.46
N THR A 22 -32.12 -1.15 48.98
CA THR A 22 -30.69 -0.87 48.84
C THR A 22 -29.99 -1.91 47.97
N ILE A 23 -28.89 -1.51 47.32
CA ILE A 23 -27.98 -2.43 46.64
C ILE A 23 -26.65 -2.39 47.38
N THR A 24 -26.24 -3.53 47.94
CA THR A 24 -24.93 -3.70 48.56
C THR A 24 -24.05 -4.55 47.66
N THR A 25 -22.89 -4.03 47.29
CA THR A 25 -21.92 -4.73 46.44
C THR A 25 -20.63 -5.00 47.20
N ALA A 26 -20.05 -6.18 46.97
CA ALA A 26 -18.74 -6.56 47.47
C ALA A 26 -17.87 -7.13 46.34
N THR A 27 -16.56 -7.16 46.57
CA THR A 27 -15.59 -7.85 45.71
C THR A 27 -14.63 -8.66 46.57
N ASP A 28 -13.95 -9.62 45.94
CA ASP A 28 -12.81 -10.34 46.53
C ASP A 28 -11.51 -9.49 46.59
N ASN A 29 -11.62 -8.16 46.41
CA ASN A 29 -10.55 -7.17 46.24
C ASN A 29 -9.77 -7.24 44.91
N ASN A 30 -10.17 -8.08 43.96
CA ASN A 30 -9.51 -8.19 42.64
C ASN A 30 -10.22 -7.41 41.53
N GLY A 31 -11.18 -6.57 41.88
CA GLY A 31 -11.86 -5.67 40.95
C GLY A 31 -12.77 -4.67 41.64
N VAL A 32 -13.53 -3.94 40.83
CA VAL A 32 -14.48 -2.92 41.25
C VAL A 32 -15.86 -3.22 40.69
N VAL A 33 -16.89 -2.80 41.42
CA VAL A 33 -18.29 -2.87 40.97
C VAL A 33 -18.84 -1.45 40.90
N LEU A 34 -19.41 -1.11 39.74
CA LEU A 34 -20.10 0.15 39.50
C LEU A 34 -21.59 -0.14 39.34
N VAL A 35 -22.42 0.66 39.99
CA VAL A 35 -23.88 0.58 39.93
C VAL A 35 -24.40 1.87 39.30
N GLU A 36 -25.16 1.77 38.21
CA GLU A 36 -25.75 2.92 37.52
C GLU A 36 -27.29 2.80 37.40
N PRO A 37 -28.06 3.80 37.87
CA PRO A 37 -27.60 4.98 38.62
C PRO A 37 -27.14 4.62 40.04
N LYS A 38 -26.12 5.31 40.58
CA LYS A 38 -25.70 5.14 41.97
C LYS A 38 -26.61 5.96 42.91
N LYS A 39 -27.31 5.29 43.83
CA LYS A 39 -28.21 5.91 44.81
C LYS A 39 -28.06 5.25 46.19
N ASP A 40 -28.42 5.97 47.25
CA ASP A 40 -28.48 5.41 48.61
C ASP A 40 -29.68 4.45 48.76
N SER A 41 -30.74 4.65 47.98
CA SER A 41 -31.92 3.78 47.91
C SER A 41 -32.62 3.89 46.55
N TYR A 42 -33.31 2.83 46.15
CA TYR A 42 -33.98 2.67 44.85
C TYR A 42 -35.47 2.42 45.05
N ALA A 43 -36.31 2.94 44.16
CA ALA A 43 -37.74 2.66 44.19
C ALA A 43 -38.03 1.21 43.77
N TYR A 44 -39.14 0.64 44.26
CA TYR A 44 -39.57 -0.70 43.84
C TYR A 44 -39.73 -0.79 42.31
N GLY A 45 -39.06 -1.76 41.70
CA GLY A 45 -39.07 -1.99 40.25
C GLY A 45 -38.17 -1.03 39.47
N GLU A 46 -37.31 -0.25 40.12
CA GLU A 46 -36.37 0.64 39.44
C GLU A 46 -35.30 -0.18 38.71
N PRO A 47 -35.03 0.08 37.41
CA PRO A 47 -33.97 -0.60 36.67
C PRO A 47 -32.59 -0.08 37.04
N VAL A 48 -31.64 -0.99 37.20
CA VAL A 48 -30.24 -0.71 37.49
C VAL A 48 -29.33 -1.57 36.60
N GLU A 49 -28.23 -1.00 36.15
CA GLU A 49 -27.11 -1.71 35.53
C GLU A 49 -25.94 -1.80 36.51
N ILE A 50 -25.37 -3.00 36.64
CA ILE A 50 -24.23 -3.28 37.51
C ILE A 50 -23.09 -3.82 36.65
N LEU A 51 -21.94 -3.13 36.67
CA LEU A 51 -20.75 -3.49 35.93
C LEU A 51 -19.62 -3.89 36.89
N ALA A 52 -19.13 -5.12 36.76
CA ALA A 52 -17.90 -5.58 37.40
C ALA A 52 -16.70 -5.39 36.45
N THR A 53 -15.66 -4.70 36.92
CA THR A 53 -14.40 -4.52 36.19
C THR A 53 -13.25 -5.05 37.02
N GLY A 54 -12.52 -6.03 36.50
CA GLY A 54 -11.34 -6.60 37.17
C GLY A 54 -10.20 -5.59 37.23
N ASN A 55 -9.39 -5.68 38.29
CA ASN A 55 -8.11 -5.00 38.37
C ASN A 55 -7.16 -5.57 37.31
N SER A 56 -6.03 -4.89 37.07
CA SER A 56 -5.02 -5.35 36.09
C SER A 56 -4.64 -6.82 36.31
N GLY A 57 -4.80 -7.65 35.28
CA GLY A 57 -4.52 -9.09 35.33
C GLY A 57 -5.69 -9.99 35.77
N PHE A 58 -6.83 -9.41 36.16
CA PHE A 58 -8.00 -10.15 36.59
C PHE A 58 -9.19 -9.92 35.64
N ALA A 59 -9.90 -11.00 35.32
CA ALA A 59 -11.16 -10.96 34.59
C ALA A 59 -12.32 -11.26 35.54
N PHE A 60 -13.49 -10.66 35.27
CA PHE A 60 -14.72 -11.03 35.96
C PHE A 60 -15.03 -12.51 35.70
N ASN A 61 -15.30 -13.25 36.77
CA ASN A 61 -15.66 -14.66 36.70
C ASN A 61 -17.18 -14.82 36.81
N GLU A 62 -17.75 -14.49 37.97
CA GLU A 62 -19.20 -14.60 38.22
C GLU A 62 -19.65 -13.76 39.43
N TRP A 63 -20.96 -13.51 39.47
CA TRP A 63 -21.69 -12.94 40.61
C TRP A 63 -22.10 -14.03 41.60
N HIS A 64 -22.09 -13.67 42.88
CA HIS A 64 -22.57 -14.49 44.00
C HIS A 64 -23.51 -13.68 44.90
N GLY A 65 -24.25 -14.36 45.78
CA GLY A 65 -25.18 -13.75 46.74
C GLY A 65 -26.62 -13.95 46.30
N ASP A 66 -27.41 -12.88 46.35
CA ASP A 66 -28.82 -12.91 45.97
C ASP A 66 -29.00 -13.10 44.45
N ILE A 67 -27.98 -12.73 43.67
CA ILE A 67 -27.92 -12.97 42.23
C ILE A 67 -26.64 -13.75 41.90
N GLN A 68 -26.80 -14.79 41.09
CA GLN A 68 -25.73 -15.67 40.64
C GLN A 68 -25.66 -15.71 39.12
N GLY A 69 -24.45 -15.83 38.58
CA GLY A 69 -24.24 -16.02 37.14
C GLY A 69 -23.13 -15.15 36.57
N THR A 70 -22.93 -15.28 35.26
CA THR A 70 -21.78 -14.70 34.54
C THR A 70 -22.13 -13.49 33.67
N GLU A 71 -23.36 -12.97 33.77
CA GLU A 71 -23.80 -11.80 33.00
C GLU A 71 -23.11 -10.53 33.53
N ASN A 72 -22.40 -9.82 32.64
CA ASN A 72 -21.71 -8.58 32.98
C ASN A 72 -21.58 -7.70 31.72
N PRO A 73 -22.19 -6.51 31.64
CA PRO A 73 -22.99 -5.87 32.69
C PRO A 73 -24.26 -6.66 33.06
N LEU A 74 -24.66 -6.61 34.33
CA LEU A 74 -25.88 -7.21 34.85
C LEU A 74 -26.98 -6.14 34.94
N THR A 75 -28.11 -6.36 34.27
CA THR A 75 -29.27 -5.46 34.36
C THR A 75 -30.38 -6.14 35.16
N LEU A 76 -30.95 -5.43 36.15
CA LEU A 76 -32.01 -5.95 37.01
C LEU A 76 -33.02 -4.88 37.42
N LEU A 77 -34.17 -5.30 37.94
CA LEU A 77 -35.15 -4.45 38.61
C LEU A 77 -35.00 -4.60 40.13
N VAL A 78 -34.92 -3.50 40.86
CA VAL A 78 -34.77 -3.53 42.32
C VAL A 78 -36.13 -3.74 42.97
N THR A 79 -36.44 -4.96 43.38
CA THR A 79 -37.72 -5.31 44.05
C THR A 79 -37.59 -5.50 45.57
N GLU A 80 -36.37 -5.69 46.06
CA GLU A 80 -36.02 -5.90 47.46
C GLU A 80 -34.56 -5.44 47.70
N ASP A 81 -34.07 -5.52 48.94
CA ASP A 81 -32.65 -5.30 49.21
C ASP A 81 -31.82 -6.38 48.51
N ILE A 82 -30.80 -5.98 47.75
CA ILE A 82 -29.96 -6.89 46.97
C ILE A 82 -28.53 -6.81 47.50
N SER A 83 -27.95 -7.96 47.83
CA SER A 83 -26.54 -8.15 48.17
C SER A 83 -25.88 -9.07 47.16
N LEU A 84 -24.86 -8.55 46.45
CA LEU A 84 -24.12 -9.33 45.46
C LEU A 84 -22.61 -9.10 45.55
N THR A 85 -21.85 -10.15 45.27
CA THR A 85 -20.39 -10.15 45.28
C THR A 85 -19.85 -10.50 43.90
N ALA A 86 -18.99 -9.66 43.34
CA ALA A 86 -18.23 -10.00 42.14
C ALA A 86 -16.99 -10.81 42.51
N SER A 87 -16.79 -11.95 41.84
CA SER A 87 -15.55 -12.71 41.89
C SER A 87 -14.72 -12.49 40.63
N PHE A 88 -13.40 -12.49 40.76
CA PHE A 88 -12.49 -12.33 39.64
C PHE A 88 -11.42 -13.42 39.66
N VAL A 89 -10.98 -13.82 38.46
CA VAL A 89 -9.97 -14.87 38.28
C VAL A 89 -8.83 -14.36 37.42
N VAL A 90 -7.64 -14.95 37.58
CA VAL A 90 -6.54 -14.78 36.63
C VAL A 90 -6.79 -15.73 35.45
N PRO A 91 -7.04 -15.24 34.23
CA PRO A 91 -7.27 -16.12 33.08
C PRO A 91 -6.01 -16.86 32.67
N GLU A 92 -6.19 -18.00 32.01
CA GLU A 92 -5.07 -18.71 31.38
C GLU A 92 -4.39 -17.85 30.28
N PRO A 93 -3.06 -17.95 30.11
CA PRO A 93 -2.35 -17.20 29.09
C PRO A 93 -2.84 -17.51 27.68
N SER A 94 -3.03 -16.46 26.87
CA SER A 94 -3.60 -16.54 25.52
C SER A 94 -2.53 -16.50 24.43
N VAL A 95 -2.89 -16.96 23.23
CA VAL A 95 -2.01 -17.00 22.04
C VAL A 95 -2.39 -15.89 21.04
N VAL A 96 -1.38 -15.28 20.42
CA VAL A 96 -1.55 -14.38 19.26
C VAL A 96 -1.12 -15.11 18.00
N THR A 97 -2.03 -15.25 17.04
CA THR A 97 -1.80 -15.95 15.77
C THR A 97 -1.81 -14.94 14.61
N PRO A 98 -0.64 -14.38 14.23
CA PRO A 98 -0.52 -13.50 13.08
C PRO A 98 -0.51 -14.28 11.76
N THR A 99 -1.31 -13.83 10.79
CA THR A 99 -1.36 -14.37 9.42
C THR A 99 -1.03 -13.26 8.41
N VAL A 100 -0.27 -13.58 7.37
CA VAL A 100 0.06 -12.64 6.28
C VAL A 100 -0.72 -13.02 5.03
N GLN A 101 -1.32 -12.03 4.38
CA GLN A 101 -1.92 -12.14 3.06
C GLN A 101 -1.22 -11.14 2.12
N GLY A 102 -0.65 -11.60 1.01
CA GLY A 102 0.14 -10.78 0.08
C GLY A 102 1.61 -10.67 0.49
N ASP A 103 2.36 -9.79 -0.17
CA ASP A 103 3.82 -9.71 -0.03
C ASP A 103 4.23 -8.72 1.08
N GLY A 104 4.45 -9.27 2.28
CA GLY A 104 4.83 -8.53 3.48
C GLY A 104 5.21 -9.45 4.62
N SER A 105 5.38 -8.87 5.82
CA SER A 105 5.64 -9.62 7.05
C SER A 105 5.01 -8.93 8.27
N ILE A 106 4.87 -9.66 9.38
CA ILE A 106 4.40 -9.13 10.66
C ILE A 106 5.51 -9.30 11.69
N ILE A 107 5.87 -8.21 12.37
CA ILE A 107 6.74 -8.22 13.55
C ILE A 107 5.85 -8.15 14.79
N VAL A 108 6.02 -9.10 15.71
CA VAL A 108 5.32 -9.15 17.00
C VAL A 108 6.28 -8.73 18.11
N SER A 109 5.88 -7.80 18.98
CA SER A 109 6.71 -7.32 20.10
C SER A 109 5.89 -7.06 21.37
N PRO A 110 6.21 -7.70 22.51
CA PRO A 110 7.20 -8.78 22.64
C PRO A 110 6.74 -10.04 21.90
N ALA A 111 7.66 -10.82 21.34
CA ALA A 111 7.36 -12.13 20.76
C ALA A 111 7.40 -13.20 21.87
N LYS A 112 6.28 -13.87 22.11
CA LYS A 112 6.12 -14.93 23.12
C LYS A 112 5.19 -16.02 22.60
N ASP A 113 5.31 -17.23 23.16
CA ASP A 113 4.39 -18.34 22.84
C ASP A 113 2.98 -18.11 23.42
N LYS A 114 2.92 -17.48 24.60
CA LYS A 114 1.68 -17.09 25.28
C LYS A 114 1.86 -15.75 25.99
N TYR A 115 0.74 -15.06 26.20
CA TYR A 115 0.67 -13.74 26.81
C TYR A 115 -0.31 -13.73 27.98
N GLU A 116 0.05 -13.00 29.04
CA GLU A 116 -0.80 -12.88 30.22
C GLU A 116 -2.03 -12.00 29.92
N PHE A 117 -3.10 -12.20 30.68
CA PHE A 117 -4.27 -11.34 30.59
C PHE A 117 -3.87 -9.87 30.85
N ASP A 118 -4.46 -8.96 30.08
CA ASP A 118 -4.16 -7.53 30.10
C ASP A 118 -2.76 -7.12 29.61
N GLU A 119 -1.91 -8.05 29.19
CA GLU A 119 -0.61 -7.73 28.56
C GLU A 119 -0.82 -6.95 27.25
N ARG A 120 0.11 -6.04 26.93
CA ARG A 120 0.11 -5.33 25.63
C ARG A 120 1.09 -5.93 24.66
N VAL A 121 0.62 -6.18 23.44
CA VAL A 121 1.43 -6.63 22.30
C VAL A 121 1.32 -5.62 21.19
N THR A 122 2.45 -5.34 20.54
CA THR A 122 2.51 -4.50 19.34
C THR A 122 2.78 -5.37 18.11
N LEU A 123 1.95 -5.20 17.09
CA LEU A 123 2.09 -5.81 15.78
C LEU A 123 2.48 -4.74 14.77
N THR A 124 3.53 -4.98 14.00
CA THR A 124 3.98 -4.08 12.93
C THR A 124 3.94 -4.82 11.60
N ALA A 125 3.10 -4.37 10.68
CA ALA A 125 3.10 -4.83 9.31
C ALA A 125 4.26 -4.17 8.55
N VAL A 126 5.08 -4.96 7.87
CA VAL A 126 6.23 -4.50 7.08
C VAL A 126 6.01 -4.95 5.63
N PRO A 127 5.58 -4.06 4.72
CA PRO A 127 5.45 -4.40 3.31
C PRO A 127 6.81 -4.77 2.70
N GLN A 128 6.83 -5.75 1.81
CA GLN A 128 7.98 -5.98 0.94
C GLN A 128 8.01 -4.95 -0.20
N ASN A 129 9.12 -4.90 -0.95
CA ASN A 129 9.29 -3.95 -2.06
C ASN A 129 8.14 -4.08 -3.08
N GLY A 130 7.53 -2.95 -3.46
CA GLY A 130 6.40 -2.92 -4.39
C GLY A 130 5.03 -3.25 -3.80
N SER A 131 4.96 -3.56 -2.49
CA SER A 131 3.70 -3.79 -1.78
C SER A 131 3.35 -2.67 -0.82
N VAL A 132 2.06 -2.49 -0.58
CA VAL A 132 1.50 -1.60 0.43
C VAL A 132 0.67 -2.39 1.41
N PHE A 133 0.79 -2.03 2.68
CA PHE A 133 -0.10 -2.53 3.71
C PHE A 133 -1.51 -1.94 3.50
N THR A 134 -2.52 -2.81 3.35
CA THR A 134 -3.89 -2.38 3.06
C THR A 134 -4.81 -2.42 4.28
N GLY A 135 -4.42 -3.15 5.34
CA GLY A 135 -5.14 -3.17 6.61
C GLY A 135 -4.98 -4.46 7.39
N TRP A 136 -5.44 -4.42 8.64
CA TRP A 136 -5.61 -5.55 9.53
C TRP A 136 -7.04 -6.10 9.42
N SER A 137 -7.21 -7.40 9.63
CA SER A 137 -8.49 -8.07 9.80
C SER A 137 -8.41 -9.21 10.84
N GLY A 138 -9.55 -9.82 11.19
CA GLY A 138 -9.66 -10.84 12.23
C GLY A 138 -10.14 -10.25 13.56
N ALA A 139 -9.43 -10.53 14.65
CA ALA A 139 -9.74 -10.00 15.98
C ALA A 139 -9.67 -8.46 16.07
N PHE A 140 -8.98 -7.84 15.12
CA PHE A 140 -8.94 -6.38 14.94
C PHE A 140 -9.07 -6.04 13.46
N SER A 141 -9.70 -4.90 13.17
CA SER A 141 -9.78 -4.33 11.84
C SER A 141 -9.32 -2.87 11.84
N GLY A 142 -8.73 -2.42 10.73
CA GLY A 142 -8.28 -1.04 10.57
C GLY A 142 -6.90 -0.94 9.91
N GLN A 143 -6.41 0.28 9.74
CA GLN A 143 -5.19 0.56 8.97
C GLN A 143 -4.02 1.09 9.83
N SER A 144 -4.21 1.23 11.14
CA SER A 144 -3.15 1.70 12.04
C SER A 144 -1.98 0.72 12.07
N ASN A 145 -0.78 1.22 11.76
CA ASN A 145 0.45 0.44 11.73
C ASN A 145 1.62 1.29 12.27
N PRO A 146 2.28 0.91 13.37
CA PRO A 146 2.05 -0.30 14.17
C PRO A 146 0.71 -0.28 14.94
N MET A 147 0.19 -1.46 15.24
CA MET A 147 -1.01 -1.68 16.05
C MET A 147 -0.60 -2.17 17.45
N SER A 148 -1.15 -1.60 18.52
CA SER A 148 -0.99 -2.10 19.88
C SER A 148 -2.31 -2.61 20.42
N LEU A 149 -2.31 -3.84 20.92
CA LEU A 149 -3.49 -4.54 21.42
C LEU A 149 -3.28 -5.03 22.86
N LYS A 150 -4.37 -5.14 23.61
CA LYS A 150 -4.40 -5.69 24.97
C LYS A 150 -4.95 -7.10 24.91
N ILE A 151 -4.27 -8.07 25.50
CA ILE A 151 -4.64 -9.48 25.46
C ILE A 151 -5.81 -9.73 26.41
N ARG A 152 -6.91 -10.27 25.88
CA ARG A 152 -8.12 -10.61 26.63
C ARG A 152 -8.57 -12.05 26.45
N ASN A 153 -8.15 -12.66 25.35
CA ASN A 153 -8.38 -14.03 24.92
C ASN A 153 -7.42 -14.32 23.75
N ASP A 154 -7.53 -15.50 23.14
CA ASP A 154 -6.78 -15.83 21.93
C ASP A 154 -7.15 -14.90 20.77
N LEU A 155 -6.13 -14.39 20.07
CA LEU A 155 -6.31 -13.41 18.99
C LEU A 155 -5.74 -13.96 17.68
N ALA A 156 -6.61 -14.09 16.68
CA ALA A 156 -6.20 -14.31 15.30
C ALA A 156 -6.26 -12.98 14.52
N VAL A 157 -5.15 -12.56 13.93
CA VAL A 157 -5.01 -11.27 13.23
C VAL A 157 -4.32 -11.48 11.89
N THR A 158 -4.87 -10.87 10.85
CA THR A 158 -4.33 -10.96 9.49
C THR A 158 -3.87 -9.59 9.02
N ALA A 159 -2.61 -9.46 8.59
CA ALA A 159 -2.15 -8.31 7.82
C ALA A 159 -2.36 -8.58 6.32
N SER A 160 -3.06 -7.68 5.64
CA SER A 160 -3.20 -7.72 4.20
C SER A 160 -2.25 -6.72 3.55
N PHE A 161 -1.57 -7.19 2.51
CA PHE A 161 -0.73 -6.42 1.63
C PHE A 161 -1.27 -6.60 0.21
N ALA A 162 -1.31 -5.51 -0.54
CA ALA A 162 -1.55 -5.54 -1.97
C ALA A 162 -0.33 -4.96 -2.67
N GLN A 163 -0.13 -5.28 -3.94
CA GLN A 163 0.80 -4.48 -4.74
C GLN A 163 0.39 -3.02 -4.64
N GLY A 164 1.30 -2.22 -4.08
CA GLY A 164 1.18 -0.78 -4.17
C GLY A 164 1.55 -0.47 -5.60
N VAL A 165 0.60 0.04 -6.38
CA VAL A 165 0.90 0.66 -7.67
C VAL A 165 1.79 1.87 -7.39
N ALA A 166 3.10 1.65 -7.31
CA ALA A 166 4.07 2.70 -7.55
C ALA A 166 4.07 2.88 -9.07
N ALA A 167 3.07 3.57 -9.61
CA ALA A 167 3.13 4.00 -11.00
C ALA A 167 4.47 4.71 -11.26
N PRO A 168 5.00 4.68 -12.50
CA PRO A 168 6.16 5.49 -12.85
C PRO A 168 5.98 6.92 -12.33
N ILE A 169 6.96 7.42 -11.58
CA ILE A 169 6.92 8.75 -10.98
C ILE A 169 7.34 9.76 -12.04
N SER A 170 6.52 10.78 -12.25
CA SER A 170 6.83 11.90 -13.14
C SER A 170 7.91 12.79 -12.53
N ASP A 171 8.84 13.27 -13.35
CA ASP A 171 9.88 14.22 -12.97
C ASP A 171 10.00 15.26 -14.09
N ASP A 172 9.89 16.55 -13.75
CA ASP A 172 10.07 17.65 -14.70
C ASP A 172 11.56 18.00 -14.91
N PHE A 173 12.48 17.31 -14.23
CA PHE A 173 13.94 17.52 -14.29
C PHE A 173 14.39 18.96 -13.97
N ARG A 174 13.59 19.72 -13.22
CA ARG A 174 13.83 21.13 -12.85
C ARG A 174 14.85 21.36 -11.75
N SER A 175 15.64 20.36 -11.40
CA SER A 175 16.66 20.51 -10.37
C SER A 175 18.05 20.25 -10.95
N CYS A 176 19.08 20.88 -10.39
CA CYS A 176 20.45 20.71 -10.87
C CYS A 176 21.09 19.36 -10.44
N LYS A 177 20.30 18.42 -9.92
CA LYS A 177 20.74 17.09 -9.50
C LYS A 177 19.71 16.05 -9.90
N LEU A 178 20.16 14.87 -10.31
CA LEU A 178 19.25 13.78 -10.57
C LEU A 178 18.68 13.29 -9.24
N SER A 179 17.36 13.19 -9.13
CA SER A 179 16.68 12.72 -7.92
C SER A 179 16.98 11.24 -7.66
N ASN A 180 16.83 10.80 -6.41
CA ASN A 180 17.21 9.44 -5.98
C ASN A 180 16.26 8.33 -6.47
N ILE A 181 15.17 8.68 -7.15
CA ILE A 181 14.28 7.72 -7.81
C ILE A 181 14.89 7.19 -9.11
N TRP A 182 15.86 7.91 -9.68
CA TRP A 182 16.54 7.55 -10.92
C TRP A 182 17.90 6.91 -10.65
N THR A 183 18.27 5.99 -11.52
CA THR A 183 19.59 5.35 -11.60
C THR A 183 20.12 5.51 -13.01
N THR A 184 21.37 5.97 -13.15
CA THR A 184 22.05 6.01 -14.45
C THR A 184 22.58 4.63 -14.82
N LYS A 185 22.50 4.29 -16.10
CA LYS A 185 23.18 3.13 -16.69
C LYS A 185 23.93 3.61 -17.92
N ASP A 186 25.25 3.44 -17.87
CA ASP A 186 26.17 3.78 -18.95
C ASP A 186 27.04 2.54 -19.25
N PRO A 187 26.62 1.69 -20.19
CA PRO A 187 27.32 0.46 -20.51
C PRO A 187 28.74 0.66 -21.06
N LYS A 188 29.02 1.82 -21.68
CA LYS A 188 30.29 2.13 -22.33
C LYS A 188 31.20 2.99 -21.47
N GLY A 189 30.63 3.75 -20.54
CA GLY A 189 31.36 4.59 -19.59
C GLY A 189 31.92 5.88 -20.19
N ASP A 190 31.49 6.24 -21.39
CA ASP A 190 31.92 7.41 -22.17
C ASP A 190 30.78 8.42 -22.39
N SER A 191 29.63 8.23 -21.73
CA SER A 191 28.48 9.12 -21.82
C SER A 191 28.47 10.17 -20.71
N ILE A 192 27.78 11.30 -20.96
CA ILE A 192 27.64 12.38 -19.97
C ILE A 192 26.16 12.61 -19.67
N PHE A 193 25.82 12.64 -18.37
CA PHE A 193 24.48 12.99 -17.88
C PHE A 193 24.53 14.35 -17.21
N THR A 194 23.77 15.31 -17.74
CA THR A 194 23.75 16.69 -17.22
C THR A 194 22.34 17.08 -16.79
N MET A 195 22.23 17.59 -15.57
CA MET A 195 21.01 18.24 -15.05
C MET A 195 21.20 19.75 -15.08
N THR A 196 20.51 20.44 -15.98
CA THR A 196 20.70 21.89 -16.18
C THR A 196 19.91 22.74 -15.17
N GLY A 197 18.97 22.13 -14.46
CA GLY A 197 17.94 22.85 -13.68
C GLY A 197 16.65 23.10 -14.47
N GLU A 198 16.65 22.78 -15.77
CA GLU A 198 15.47 22.85 -16.63
C GLU A 198 15.27 21.57 -17.45
N GLN A 199 16.34 20.81 -17.68
CA GLN A 199 16.37 19.64 -18.56
C GLN A 199 17.29 18.56 -17.98
N LEU A 200 16.98 17.31 -18.35
CA LEU A 200 17.95 16.23 -18.38
C LEU A 200 18.61 16.18 -19.77
N ARG A 201 19.93 16.04 -19.82
CA ARG A 201 20.69 15.81 -21.05
C ARG A 201 21.48 14.51 -20.96
N ILE A 202 21.33 13.64 -21.96
CA ILE A 202 22.10 12.39 -22.12
C ILE A 202 22.94 12.53 -23.38
N GLU A 203 24.25 12.66 -23.21
CA GLU A 203 25.21 12.94 -24.28
C GLU A 203 26.06 11.70 -24.60
N VAL A 204 26.12 11.35 -25.88
CA VAL A 204 27.01 10.31 -26.42
C VAL A 204 28.05 10.90 -27.37
N PRO A 205 29.31 10.44 -27.31
CA PRO A 205 30.37 10.93 -28.20
C PRO A 205 30.23 10.39 -29.62
N ALA A 206 30.84 11.08 -30.59
CA ALA A 206 31.00 10.56 -31.95
C ALA A 206 31.99 9.40 -31.99
N ASN A 207 31.89 8.54 -33.01
CA ASN A 207 32.77 7.39 -33.25
C ASN A 207 32.76 6.34 -32.12
N SER A 208 31.67 6.26 -31.35
CA SER A 208 31.44 5.23 -30.33
C SER A 208 30.00 4.76 -30.42
N ASP A 209 29.81 3.45 -30.59
CA ASP A 209 28.50 2.81 -30.75
C ASP A 209 27.70 2.75 -29.44
N HIS A 210 26.47 3.26 -29.47
CA HIS A 210 25.51 3.22 -28.36
C HIS A 210 24.19 2.57 -28.77
N ASP A 211 24.19 1.69 -29.76
CA ASP A 211 22.97 1.07 -30.28
C ASP A 211 22.37 0.02 -29.31
N LEU A 212 21.08 -0.22 -29.51
CA LEU A 212 20.27 -1.25 -28.84
C LEU A 212 19.83 -2.36 -29.80
N PHE A 213 20.61 -2.60 -30.87
CA PHE A 213 20.29 -3.52 -31.95
C PHE A 213 21.07 -4.84 -31.82
N GLU A 214 20.39 -5.99 -31.96
CA GLU A 214 20.93 -7.37 -32.01
C GLU A 214 22.21 -7.63 -31.19
N ASN A 215 22.06 -8.27 -30.02
CA ASN A 215 23.13 -8.54 -29.04
C ASN A 215 23.84 -7.28 -28.49
N LYS A 216 23.42 -6.07 -28.85
CA LYS A 216 23.91 -4.82 -28.27
C LYS A 216 22.93 -4.26 -27.25
N ASN A 217 23.50 -3.70 -26.19
CA ASN A 217 22.77 -2.98 -25.16
C ASN A 217 23.62 -1.83 -24.64
N PHE A 218 24.03 -0.92 -25.54
CA PHE A 218 25.06 0.08 -25.26
C PHE A 218 24.51 1.47 -24.93
N ALA A 219 23.25 1.77 -25.24
CA ALA A 219 22.70 3.11 -25.03
C ALA A 219 22.71 3.54 -23.56
N PRO A 220 23.26 4.73 -23.23
CA PRO A 220 23.14 5.31 -21.90
C PRO A 220 21.70 5.71 -21.61
N ARG A 221 21.30 5.56 -20.36
CA ARG A 221 19.92 5.78 -19.92
C ARG A 221 19.82 6.12 -18.46
N ILE A 222 18.71 6.74 -18.09
CA ILE A 222 18.27 6.83 -16.71
C ILE A 222 17.03 5.96 -16.52
N LEU A 223 16.95 5.29 -15.38
CA LEU A 223 15.94 4.30 -15.08
C LEU A 223 15.39 4.53 -13.67
N GLN A 224 14.09 4.44 -13.51
CA GLN A 224 13.47 4.26 -12.20
C GLN A 224 12.98 2.82 -12.07
N ASN A 225 12.89 2.33 -10.83
CA ASN A 225 12.20 1.06 -10.58
C ASN A 225 10.70 1.27 -10.85
N VAL A 226 10.10 0.36 -11.63
CA VAL A 226 8.67 0.38 -11.92
C VAL A 226 8.09 -1.01 -11.68
N PRO A 227 6.84 -1.13 -11.20
CA PRO A 227 6.23 -2.41 -10.89
C PRO A 227 5.94 -3.20 -12.17
N ASN A 228 5.86 -4.52 -12.02
CA ASN A 228 5.35 -5.41 -13.07
C ASN A 228 3.82 -5.38 -13.14
N GLY A 229 3.25 -4.21 -13.41
CA GLY A 229 1.81 -3.98 -13.56
C GLY A 229 1.52 -3.01 -14.70
N ASP A 230 0.26 -2.60 -14.80
CA ASP A 230 -0.22 -1.67 -15.82
C ASP A 230 0.25 -0.24 -15.53
N PHE A 231 0.70 0.47 -16.57
CA PHE A 231 1.15 1.86 -16.45
C PHE A 231 1.14 2.59 -17.80
N ILE A 232 1.29 3.91 -17.74
CA ILE A 232 1.59 4.76 -18.88
C ILE A 232 2.85 5.57 -18.53
N ILE A 233 3.76 5.71 -19.49
CA ILE A 233 4.90 6.62 -19.45
C ILE A 233 4.76 7.59 -20.61
N GLU A 234 4.83 8.89 -20.31
CA GLU A 234 4.86 9.97 -21.30
C GLU A 234 6.17 10.74 -21.15
N VAL A 235 6.80 11.07 -22.27
CA VAL A 235 8.07 11.79 -22.32
C VAL A 235 7.99 12.85 -23.41
N ARG A 236 8.45 14.06 -23.09
CA ARG A 236 8.73 15.13 -24.05
C ARG A 236 10.23 15.13 -24.29
N PHE A 237 10.65 15.03 -25.55
CA PHE A 237 12.02 15.27 -25.96
C PHE A 237 12.09 16.64 -26.64
N GLU A 238 12.88 17.54 -26.07
CA GLU A 238 13.18 18.85 -26.67
C GLU A 238 14.28 18.74 -27.74
N SER A 239 14.97 17.59 -27.81
CA SER A 239 15.88 17.23 -28.91
C SER A 239 15.16 16.54 -30.06
N LYS A 240 15.70 16.75 -31.26
CA LYS A 240 15.31 16.02 -32.48
C LYS A 240 16.39 15.00 -32.83
N VAL A 241 16.02 13.95 -33.56
CA VAL A 241 16.95 13.08 -34.28
C VAL A 241 17.04 13.58 -35.72
N ALA A 242 18.15 14.21 -36.09
CA ALA A 242 18.28 14.97 -37.34
C ALA A 242 19.40 14.47 -38.27
N ALA A 243 20.25 13.57 -37.77
CA ALA A 243 21.31 12.95 -38.55
C ALA A 243 21.20 11.43 -38.48
N ARG A 244 21.64 10.77 -39.56
CA ARG A 244 21.74 9.31 -39.65
C ARG A 244 22.34 8.73 -38.37
N PHE A 245 21.74 7.66 -37.87
CA PHE A 245 22.15 6.92 -36.67
C PHE A 245 21.87 7.58 -35.31
N GLN A 246 21.26 8.77 -35.25
CA GLN A 246 20.82 9.31 -33.96
C GLN A 246 19.54 8.61 -33.49
N THR A 247 19.47 8.29 -32.19
CA THR A 247 18.30 7.67 -31.57
C THR A 247 18.03 8.22 -30.16
N GLN A 248 16.76 8.27 -29.77
CA GLN A 248 16.29 8.55 -28.41
C GLN A 248 14.96 7.86 -28.15
N GLY A 249 14.67 7.52 -26.91
CA GLY A 249 13.39 6.88 -26.62
C GLY A 249 13.14 6.49 -25.18
N ILE A 250 12.06 5.75 -25.00
CA ILE A 250 11.69 5.08 -23.76
C ILE A 250 12.19 3.64 -23.84
N ILE A 251 12.76 3.18 -22.74
CA ILE A 251 13.17 1.78 -22.55
C ILE A 251 12.46 1.20 -21.31
N VAL A 252 12.01 -0.03 -21.43
CA VAL A 252 11.36 -0.79 -20.36
C VAL A 252 12.08 -2.13 -20.22
N GLU A 253 12.63 -2.41 -19.04
CA GLU A 253 13.55 -3.52 -18.81
C GLU A 253 13.01 -4.53 -17.80
N GLN A 254 13.21 -5.81 -18.10
CA GLN A 254 13.29 -6.88 -17.10
C GLN A 254 14.74 -7.03 -16.64
N ASP A 255 15.66 -7.17 -17.60
CA ASP A 255 17.10 -7.37 -17.39
C ASP A 255 17.89 -6.92 -18.63
N ASP A 256 19.20 -7.17 -18.65
CA ASP A 256 20.10 -6.69 -19.71
C ASP A 256 19.87 -7.34 -21.09
N ASN A 257 19.20 -8.49 -21.14
CA ASN A 257 18.92 -9.22 -22.37
C ASN A 257 17.44 -9.17 -22.77
N ASN A 258 16.58 -8.70 -21.86
CA ASN A 258 15.13 -8.67 -22.01
C ASN A 258 14.60 -7.27 -21.72
N PHE A 259 14.34 -6.52 -22.77
CA PHE A 259 13.85 -5.14 -22.69
C PHE A 259 13.08 -4.74 -23.95
N MET A 260 12.26 -3.71 -23.87
CA MET A 260 11.61 -3.10 -25.02
C MET A 260 12.19 -1.71 -25.29
N ARG A 261 12.31 -1.37 -26.57
CA ARG A 261 12.76 -0.06 -27.06
C ARG A 261 11.64 0.56 -27.90
N MET A 262 11.22 1.74 -27.47
CA MET A 262 10.24 2.57 -28.15
C MET A 262 10.91 3.91 -28.39
N GLU A 263 11.15 4.25 -29.66
CA GLU A 263 12.12 5.29 -29.99
C GLU A 263 11.76 6.13 -31.21
N PHE A 264 12.43 7.27 -31.30
CA PHE A 264 12.63 7.98 -32.55
C PHE A 264 14.08 7.79 -33.01
N PHE A 265 14.29 7.49 -34.29
CA PHE A 265 15.62 7.46 -34.87
C PHE A 265 15.63 8.10 -36.27
N HIS A 266 16.80 8.44 -36.79
CA HIS A 266 16.95 9.01 -38.13
C HIS A 266 17.85 8.12 -38.99
N ASP A 267 17.39 7.77 -40.20
CA ASP A 267 18.12 6.85 -41.09
C ASP A 267 19.06 7.56 -42.08
N GLY A 268 19.07 8.90 -42.03
CA GLY A 268 19.85 9.78 -42.91
C GLY A 268 18.99 10.52 -43.93
N VAL A 269 17.74 10.08 -44.10
CA VAL A 269 16.75 10.70 -44.97
C VAL A 269 15.51 11.11 -44.18
N ASP A 270 14.98 10.17 -43.39
CA ASP A 270 13.71 10.29 -42.70
C ASP A 270 13.87 10.05 -41.18
N THR A 271 12.99 10.70 -40.42
CA THR A 271 12.76 10.34 -39.01
C THR A 271 11.77 9.20 -38.94
N HIS A 272 12.07 8.20 -38.12
CA HIS A 272 11.22 7.06 -37.85
C HIS A 272 10.75 7.05 -36.41
N VAL A 273 9.54 6.54 -36.19
CA VAL A 273 9.07 6.05 -34.88
C VAL A 273 9.06 4.53 -34.92
N PHE A 274 9.75 3.92 -33.95
CA PHE A 274 10.05 2.50 -33.95
C PHE A 274 9.69 1.85 -32.60
N ALA A 275 9.15 0.64 -32.67
CA ALA A 275 8.85 -0.19 -31.50
C ALA A 275 9.39 -1.59 -31.73
N ALA A 276 10.21 -2.07 -30.80
CA ALA A 276 10.76 -3.41 -30.80
C ALA A 276 10.96 -3.92 -29.38
N TYR A 277 11.17 -5.22 -29.25
CA TYR A 277 11.63 -5.84 -28.02
C TYR A 277 12.84 -6.73 -28.27
N MET A 278 13.64 -6.88 -27.24
CA MET A 278 14.75 -7.82 -27.13
C MET A 278 14.30 -8.95 -26.22
N LEU A 279 14.43 -10.19 -26.70
CA LEU A 279 14.18 -11.40 -25.93
C LEU A 279 15.43 -12.27 -26.01
N ASN A 280 16.08 -12.50 -24.88
CA ASN A 280 17.36 -13.23 -24.81
C ASN A 280 18.45 -12.67 -25.75
N GLY A 281 18.47 -11.34 -25.94
CA GLY A 281 19.45 -10.67 -26.82
C GLY A 281 19.07 -10.62 -28.31
N GLU A 282 17.95 -11.23 -28.71
CA GLU A 282 17.44 -11.20 -30.08
C GLU A 282 16.36 -10.12 -30.26
N LEU A 283 16.47 -9.33 -31.33
CA LEU A 283 15.55 -8.25 -31.63
C LEU A 283 14.31 -8.77 -32.38
N THR A 284 13.13 -8.35 -31.96
CA THR A 284 11.90 -8.45 -32.75
C THR A 284 11.30 -7.06 -32.97
N ALA A 285 11.27 -6.63 -34.23
CA ALA A 285 10.63 -5.37 -34.63
C ALA A 285 9.11 -5.54 -34.72
N ASN A 286 8.36 -4.72 -33.98
CA ASN A 286 6.90 -4.69 -34.06
C ASN A 286 6.40 -3.63 -35.04
N LYS A 287 7.07 -2.47 -35.07
CA LYS A 287 6.71 -1.37 -35.96
C LYS A 287 7.91 -0.53 -36.34
N ASN A 288 7.97 -0.15 -37.61
CA ASN A 288 8.86 0.88 -38.13
C ASN A 288 8.05 1.81 -39.05
N LYS A 289 8.00 3.10 -38.76
CA LYS A 289 7.16 4.06 -39.50
C LYS A 289 7.87 5.40 -39.67
N ILE A 290 7.98 5.85 -40.92
CA ILE A 290 8.43 7.20 -41.26
C ILE A 290 7.42 8.24 -40.75
N ILE A 291 7.93 9.30 -40.13
CA ILE A 291 7.14 10.45 -39.66
C ILE A 291 7.73 11.76 -40.19
N ILE A 292 6.84 12.71 -40.45
CA ILE A 292 7.23 14.07 -40.85
C ILE A 292 7.22 14.93 -39.59
N VAL A 293 8.41 15.28 -39.10
CA VAL A 293 8.58 16.10 -37.91
C VAL A 293 8.44 17.58 -38.28
N PRO A 294 7.51 18.34 -37.66
CA PRO A 294 7.41 19.78 -37.89
C PRO A 294 8.70 20.53 -37.50
N ALA A 295 8.97 21.64 -38.20
CA ALA A 295 10.17 22.46 -37.98
C ALA A 295 10.30 22.98 -36.52
N ASP A 296 9.17 23.27 -35.86
CA ASP A 296 9.12 23.80 -34.49
C ASP A 296 8.47 22.83 -33.48
N GLY A 297 8.19 21.59 -33.89
CA GLY A 297 7.59 20.59 -33.02
C GLY A 297 8.63 19.84 -32.19
N ASP A 298 8.36 19.68 -30.90
CA ASP A 298 9.06 18.72 -30.03
C ASP A 298 8.58 17.29 -30.35
N LEU A 299 9.31 16.30 -29.83
CA LEU A 299 8.94 14.90 -29.99
C LEU A 299 8.39 14.36 -28.68
N TYR A 300 7.10 14.01 -28.65
CA TYR A 300 6.47 13.37 -27.51
C TYR A 300 6.27 11.89 -27.78
N MET A 301 6.51 11.05 -26.78
CA MET A 301 6.22 9.63 -26.83
C MET A 301 5.39 9.20 -25.63
N ARG A 302 4.40 8.34 -25.88
CA ARG A 302 3.62 7.66 -24.86
C ARG A 302 3.71 6.17 -25.04
N VAL A 303 4.05 5.48 -23.95
CA VAL A 303 4.08 4.03 -23.86
C VAL A 303 3.06 3.59 -22.83
N GLY A 304 2.07 2.81 -23.27
CA GLY A 304 1.08 2.20 -22.39
C GLY A 304 1.27 0.70 -22.24
N ARG A 305 1.01 0.17 -21.05
CA ARG A 305 0.89 -1.26 -20.78
C ARG A 305 -0.45 -1.56 -20.14
N SER A 306 -1.18 -2.54 -20.68
CA SER A 306 -2.28 -3.21 -19.98
C SER A 306 -2.16 -4.73 -20.12
N GLY A 307 -1.88 -5.40 -19.01
CA GLY A 307 -1.49 -6.81 -18.99
C GLY A 307 -0.25 -7.06 -19.84
N ASN A 308 -0.41 -7.81 -20.94
CA ASN A 308 0.65 -8.09 -21.91
C ASN A 308 0.55 -7.22 -23.17
N THR A 309 -0.45 -6.35 -23.26
CA THR A 309 -0.64 -5.48 -24.41
C THR A 309 0.12 -4.17 -24.22
N TRP A 310 0.88 -3.79 -25.24
CA TRP A 310 1.70 -2.60 -25.29
C TRP A 310 1.23 -1.67 -26.38
N THR A 311 1.23 -0.37 -26.08
CA THR A 311 0.96 0.69 -27.04
C THR A 311 2.13 1.64 -27.13
N GLN A 312 2.39 2.16 -28.34
CA GLN A 312 3.27 3.29 -28.56
C GLN A 312 2.50 4.35 -29.35
N ASP A 313 2.34 5.52 -28.76
CA ASP A 313 1.82 6.71 -29.41
C ASP A 313 2.92 7.79 -29.49
N TYR A 314 2.81 8.68 -30.48
CA TYR A 314 3.66 9.87 -30.58
C TYR A 314 2.82 11.13 -30.79
N SER A 315 3.40 12.27 -30.45
CA SER A 315 2.78 13.59 -30.62
C SER A 315 3.86 14.65 -30.92
N PHE A 316 3.44 15.77 -31.50
CA PHE A 316 4.28 16.95 -31.74
C PHE A 316 3.87 18.17 -30.88
N ASP A 317 2.78 18.06 -30.13
CA ASP A 317 2.19 19.14 -29.31
C ASP A 317 1.88 18.70 -27.87
N GLY A 318 2.09 17.42 -27.53
CA GLY A 318 1.77 16.83 -26.23
C GLY A 318 0.27 16.63 -25.97
N ALA A 319 -0.60 16.98 -26.92
CA ALA A 319 -2.05 16.95 -26.76
C ALA A 319 -2.73 16.03 -27.78
N THR A 320 -2.34 16.13 -29.05
CA THR A 320 -2.84 15.32 -30.14
C THR A 320 -1.94 14.11 -30.34
N TRP A 321 -2.42 12.93 -29.94
CA TRP A 321 -1.65 11.69 -29.99
C TRP A 321 -2.00 10.84 -31.22
N VAL A 322 -0.98 10.34 -31.90
CA VAL A 322 -1.09 9.40 -33.02
C VAL A 322 -0.55 8.04 -32.61
N ASN A 323 -1.37 7.01 -32.73
CA ASN A 323 -0.94 5.64 -32.46
C ASN A 323 0.04 5.14 -33.53
N ASN A 324 1.18 4.61 -33.10
CA ASN A 324 2.16 3.96 -33.96
C ASN A 324 2.01 2.44 -33.95
N ALA A 325 1.94 1.85 -32.75
CA ALA A 325 2.00 0.41 -32.57
C ALA A 325 1.07 -0.05 -31.45
N ASN A 326 0.46 -1.23 -31.65
CA ASN A 326 -0.19 -2.03 -30.62
C ASN A 326 0.27 -3.48 -30.81
N PHE A 327 0.82 -4.10 -29.78
CA PHE A 327 1.33 -5.48 -29.85
C PHE A 327 1.30 -6.13 -28.48
N ASP A 328 1.29 -7.46 -28.45
CA ASP A 328 1.38 -8.22 -27.22
C ASP A 328 2.82 -8.69 -27.00
N HIS A 329 3.32 -8.52 -25.78
CA HIS A 329 4.61 -9.03 -25.35
C HIS A 329 4.60 -9.29 -23.84
N THR A 330 4.99 -10.52 -23.46
CA THR A 330 5.10 -10.90 -22.05
C THR A 330 6.49 -10.61 -21.55
N ILE A 331 6.60 -9.73 -20.55
CA ILE A 331 7.86 -9.36 -19.90
C ILE A 331 7.59 -9.09 -18.41
N THR A 332 8.53 -9.47 -17.54
CA THR A 332 8.48 -9.11 -16.12
C THR A 332 9.18 -7.78 -15.93
N VAL A 333 8.43 -6.69 -15.98
CA VAL A 333 9.02 -5.35 -15.90
C VAL A 333 9.62 -5.10 -14.51
N ALA A 334 10.84 -4.58 -14.48
CA ALA A 334 11.55 -4.16 -13.27
C ALA A 334 11.88 -2.66 -13.28
N ARG A 335 12.21 -2.11 -14.44
CA ARG A 335 12.64 -0.71 -14.59
C ARG A 335 12.13 -0.09 -15.88
N ALA A 336 11.98 1.22 -15.89
CA ALA A 336 11.73 1.97 -17.11
C ALA A 336 12.34 3.36 -17.03
N GLY A 337 12.56 3.97 -18.18
CA GLY A 337 13.02 5.34 -18.26
C GLY A 337 13.38 5.76 -19.68
N VAL A 338 14.28 6.72 -19.79
CA VAL A 338 14.64 7.38 -21.04
C VAL A 338 16.10 7.14 -21.39
N TYR A 339 16.37 7.08 -22.69
CA TYR A 339 17.71 6.86 -23.22
C TYR A 339 17.99 7.78 -24.41
N GLY A 340 19.28 8.02 -24.65
CA GLY A 340 19.79 8.65 -25.87
C GLY A 340 20.92 7.81 -26.43
N GLY A 341 21.12 7.81 -27.73
CA GLY A 341 22.14 6.98 -28.35
C GLY A 341 22.47 7.37 -29.77
N ASN A 342 23.47 6.67 -30.30
CA ASN A 342 23.87 6.66 -31.69
C ASN A 342 24.17 5.22 -32.11
N ALA A 343 24.22 4.95 -33.41
CA ALA A 343 24.54 3.63 -33.94
C ALA A 343 25.76 3.67 -34.86
N ASP A 344 26.58 2.62 -34.75
CA ASP A 344 27.66 2.42 -35.71
C ASP A 344 27.13 1.98 -37.09
N PRO A 345 27.78 2.42 -38.18
CA PRO A 345 27.47 1.94 -39.52
C PRO A 345 27.70 0.44 -39.65
N SER A 346 26.94 -0.21 -40.55
CA SER A 346 27.26 -1.57 -40.98
C SER A 346 28.64 -1.65 -41.64
N VAL A 347 29.32 -2.80 -41.55
CA VAL A 347 30.63 -3.01 -42.17
C VAL A 347 30.62 -2.62 -43.66
N GLY A 348 31.51 -1.69 -44.05
CA GLY A 348 31.65 -1.21 -45.43
C GLY A 348 30.88 0.08 -45.74
N ASP A 349 30.09 0.58 -44.80
CA ASP A 349 29.49 1.92 -44.86
C ASP A 349 30.54 2.98 -44.47
N PRO A 350 30.73 4.05 -45.28
CA PRO A 350 31.76 5.06 -45.03
C PRO A 350 31.43 6.05 -43.92
N ASP A 351 30.19 6.06 -43.42
CA ASP A 351 29.77 6.98 -42.36
C ASP A 351 30.36 6.58 -40.99
N THR A 352 30.09 7.36 -39.95
CA THR A 352 30.50 7.10 -38.56
C THR A 352 29.38 7.45 -37.59
N SER A 353 29.34 6.82 -36.41
CA SER A 353 28.45 7.23 -35.31
C SER A 353 28.58 8.74 -35.02
N PRO A 354 27.51 9.55 -35.18
CA PRO A 354 27.56 10.97 -34.86
C PRO A 354 27.49 11.18 -33.34
N ALA A 355 28.08 12.27 -32.84
CA ALA A 355 27.77 12.70 -31.48
C ALA A 355 26.28 13.08 -31.39
N TYR A 356 25.67 12.84 -30.23
CA TYR A 356 24.27 13.15 -30.02
C TYR A 356 23.97 13.52 -28.57
N THR A 357 22.96 14.37 -28.39
CA THR A 357 22.41 14.71 -27.07
C THR A 357 20.90 14.57 -27.11
N ALA A 358 20.38 13.60 -26.36
CA ALA A 358 18.97 13.57 -26.02
C ALA A 358 18.70 14.59 -24.90
N ILE A 359 17.67 15.41 -25.07
CA ILE A 359 17.23 16.46 -24.14
C ILE A 359 15.78 16.14 -23.77
N VAL A 360 15.55 15.93 -22.47
CA VAL A 360 14.26 15.60 -21.87
C VAL A 360 13.82 16.71 -20.93
#